data_AF-A0A381W5P5-F1
#
_entry.id   AF-A0A381W5P5-F1
#
_cell.length_a   1.000
_cell.length_b   1.000
_cell.length_c   1.000
_cell.angle_alpha   90.00
_cell.angle_beta   90.00
_cell.angle_gamma   90.00
#
_symmetry.space_group_name_H-M   'P 1'
#
loop_
_entity.id
_entity.type
_entity.pdbx_description
1 polymer ?
#
loop_
_entity_poly.entity_id
_entity_poly.type
_entity_poly.pdbx_seq_one_letter_code
_entity_poly.pdbx_strand_id
1 'polypeptide(L)'
;MSSKKFTLQSDYETLQLSLDASLDSIKSSYKTLVKIWHPDLFPSDQTKAQENAHKMFLAINDSYNRLVTYHQDRSQNDYSRVYSDSSFYEYSQESTNWQNDEAQPTQTIEMVDQKWPDGTKYEGMTLGGKFHGRGIYTYPNGDVYAGEFRFGKIQGEGQFSFTNGDKYIGSVSENTMHGKGKMKFAKGGHYVGNFSNNQFHGEGLLATPEKICQGNWDRGIFMD
;
A
#
# COMPACT_ATOMS: atom_id res chain seq x y z
N MET A 1 6.94 3.48 31.39
CA MET A 1 6.67 3.15 29.98
C MET A 1 5.85 4.29 29.39
N SER A 2 6.41 5.04 28.44
CA SER A 2 5.71 6.18 27.83
C SER A 2 4.66 5.64 26.86
N SER A 3 3.38 5.64 27.28
CA SER A 3 2.27 5.42 26.35
C SER A 3 2.35 6.49 25.27
N LYS A 4 2.62 6.09 24.02
CA LYS A 4 2.68 7.01 22.88
C LYS A 4 1.28 7.63 22.76
N LYS A 5 1.12 8.92 23.08
CA LYS A 5 -0.16 9.62 22.91
C LYS A 5 -0.51 9.60 21.42
N PHE A 6 -1.51 8.81 21.04
CA PHE A 6 -2.07 8.83 19.69
C PHE A 6 -2.72 10.19 19.45
N THR A 7 -2.50 10.74 18.26
CA THR A 7 -3.06 12.02 17.81
C THR A 7 -3.80 11.79 16.50
N LEU A 8 -4.77 12.66 16.17
CA LEU A 8 -5.41 12.63 14.86
C LEU A 8 -4.36 12.71 13.73
N GLN A 9 -3.31 13.51 13.92
CA GLN A 9 -2.17 13.59 12.99
C GLN A 9 -1.55 12.21 12.71
N SER A 10 -1.22 11.45 13.75
CA SER A 10 -0.64 10.12 13.59
C SER A 10 -1.58 9.12 12.92
N ASP A 11 -2.89 9.28 13.08
CA ASP A 11 -3.88 8.40 12.45
C ASP A 11 -3.97 8.66 10.94
N TYR A 12 -4.04 9.94 10.54
CA TYR A 12 -3.98 10.31 9.12
C TYR A 12 -2.65 9.88 8.50
N GLU A 13 -1.52 10.05 9.20
CA GLU A 13 -0.22 9.59 8.70
C GLU A 13 -0.13 8.08 8.53
N THR A 14 -0.73 7.30 9.43
CA THR A 14 -0.81 5.84 9.32
C THR A 14 -1.56 5.42 8.06
N LEU A 15 -2.64 6.14 7.71
CA LEU A 15 -3.36 5.95 6.47
C LEU A 15 -2.76 6.70 5.27
N GLN A 16 -1.57 7.30 5.39
CA GLN A 16 -0.94 8.11 4.34
C GLN A 16 -1.81 9.23 3.77
N LEU A 17 -2.54 9.90 4.65
CA LEU A 17 -3.41 11.01 4.34
C LEU A 17 -2.87 12.32 4.92
N SER A 18 -3.45 13.41 4.44
CA SER A 18 -3.39 14.74 5.06
C SER A 18 -4.55 14.93 6.04
N LEU A 19 -4.42 15.88 6.97
CA LEU A 19 -5.42 16.15 8.03
C LEU A 19 -6.80 16.57 7.51
N ASP A 20 -6.87 17.08 6.29
CA ASP A 20 -8.06 17.57 5.61
C ASP A 20 -8.72 16.49 4.73
N ALA A 21 -8.21 15.25 4.73
CA ALA A 21 -8.76 14.18 3.91
C ALA A 21 -10.23 13.87 4.23
N SER A 22 -11.02 13.69 3.18
CA SER A 22 -12.44 13.31 3.29
C SER A 22 -12.63 11.88 3.81
N LEU A 23 -13.84 11.57 4.29
CA LEU A 23 -14.21 10.21 4.71
C LEU A 23 -14.02 9.18 3.57
N ASP A 24 -14.30 9.57 2.32
CA ASP A 24 -14.09 8.68 1.17
C ASP A 24 -12.59 8.42 0.92
N SER A 25 -11.74 9.43 1.11
CA SER A 25 -10.29 9.27 1.05
C SER A 25 -9.77 8.34 2.16
N ILE A 26 -10.36 8.43 3.36
CA ILE A 26 -10.07 7.54 4.50
C ILE A 26 -10.42 6.10 4.15
N LYS A 27 -11.64 5.84 3.67
CA LYS A 27 -12.11 4.50 3.25
C LYS A 27 -11.27 3.92 2.13
N SER A 28 -10.96 4.73 1.11
CA SER A 28 -10.15 4.31 -0.03
C SER A 28 -8.74 3.92 0.41
N SER A 29 -8.09 4.74 1.24
CA SER A 29 -6.73 4.42 1.72
C SER A 29 -6.70 3.17 2.61
N TYR A 30 -7.68 3.04 3.52
CA TYR A 30 -7.85 1.84 4.33
C TYR A 30 -7.94 0.57 3.47
N LYS A 31 -8.78 0.59 2.43
CA LYS A 31 -8.93 -0.54 1.50
C LYS A 31 -7.60 -0.93 0.83
N THR A 32 -6.83 0.04 0.34
CA THR A 32 -5.54 -0.23 -0.29
C THR A 32 -4.51 -0.77 0.71
N LEU A 33 -4.40 -0.15 1.89
CA LEU A 33 -3.43 -0.57 2.90
C LEU A 33 -3.75 -1.94 3.48
N VAL A 34 -5.03 -2.29 3.66
CA VAL A 34 -5.42 -3.65 4.07
C VAL A 34 -5.02 -4.68 3.01
N LYS A 35 -5.21 -4.39 1.71
CA LYS A 35 -4.75 -5.30 0.65
C LYS A 35 -3.24 -5.55 0.69
N ILE A 36 -2.45 -4.60 1.18
CA ILE A 36 -1.00 -4.72 1.27
C ILE A 36 -0.57 -5.45 2.55
N TRP A 37 -1.21 -5.15 3.68
CA TRP A 37 -0.74 -5.52 5.02
C TRP A 37 -1.60 -6.57 5.75
N HIS A 38 -2.67 -7.09 5.14
CA HIS A 38 -3.52 -8.08 5.82
C HIS A 38 -2.71 -9.34 6.19
N PRO A 39 -2.74 -9.80 7.45
CA PRO A 39 -1.89 -10.90 7.93
C PRO A 39 -2.09 -12.21 7.17
N ASP A 40 -3.33 -12.53 6.79
CA ASP A 40 -3.66 -13.78 6.06
C ASP A 40 -3.08 -13.83 4.64
N LEU A 41 -2.56 -12.71 4.13
CA LEU A 41 -1.84 -12.68 2.85
C LEU A 41 -0.38 -13.14 2.99
N PHE A 42 0.08 -13.42 4.21
CA PHE A 42 1.37 -13.99 4.53
C PHE A 42 1.16 -15.40 5.12
N PRO A 43 1.86 -16.44 4.63
CA PRO A 43 1.80 -17.79 5.19
C PRO A 43 2.06 -17.81 6.71
N SER A 44 1.44 -18.77 7.40
CA SER A 44 1.30 -18.82 8.87
C SER A 44 2.59 -19.01 9.69
N ASP A 45 3.75 -18.97 9.05
CA ASP A 45 5.04 -19.18 9.69
C ASP A 45 5.45 -17.86 10.36
N GLN A 46 5.82 -17.89 11.66
CA GLN A 46 6.19 -16.74 12.49
C GLN A 46 7.46 -16.01 11.98
N THR A 47 7.37 -15.44 10.80
CA THR A 47 8.40 -14.66 10.16
C THR A 47 8.28 -13.21 10.60
N LYS A 48 9.40 -12.49 10.56
CA LYS A 48 9.40 -11.03 10.80
C LYS A 48 8.48 -10.30 9.83
N ALA A 49 8.34 -10.78 8.60
CA ALA A 49 7.37 -10.24 7.63
C ALA A 49 5.93 -10.34 8.16
N GLN A 50 5.53 -11.51 8.65
CA GLN A 50 4.18 -11.72 9.20
C GLN A 50 3.96 -10.87 10.46
N GLU A 51 4.94 -10.80 11.36
CA GLU A 51 4.87 -9.95 12.56
C GLU A 51 4.73 -8.47 12.18
N ASN A 52 5.50 -7.99 11.20
CA ASN A 52 5.43 -6.63 10.69
C ASN A 52 4.08 -6.36 10.03
N ALA A 53 3.57 -7.30 9.23
CA ALA A 53 2.25 -7.19 8.61
C ALA A 53 1.14 -7.11 9.65
N HIS A 54 1.18 -7.96 10.68
CA HIS A 54 0.23 -7.92 11.78
C HIS A 54 0.25 -6.59 12.54
N LYS A 55 1.44 -6.08 12.89
CA LYS A 55 1.59 -4.77 13.55
C LYS A 55 1.05 -3.64 12.69
N MET A 56 1.35 -3.65 11.39
CA MET A 56 0.85 -2.64 10.45
C MET A 56 -0.66 -2.72 10.32
N PHE A 57 -1.23 -3.92 10.15
CA PHE A 57 -2.66 -4.13 10.04
C PHE A 57 -3.41 -3.60 11.27
N LEU A 58 -2.94 -3.91 12.48
CA LEU A 58 -3.54 -3.37 13.71
C LEU A 58 -3.49 -1.84 13.74
N ALA A 59 -2.34 -1.24 13.43
CA ALA A 59 -2.20 0.22 13.39
C ALA A 59 -3.14 0.87 12.35
N ILE A 60 -3.28 0.27 11.17
CA ILE A 60 -4.17 0.71 10.08
C ILE A 60 -5.63 0.64 10.54
N ASN A 61 -6.05 -0.49 11.08
CA ASN A 61 -7.42 -0.71 11.56
C ASN A 61 -7.80 0.25 12.69
N ASP A 62 -6.92 0.38 13.69
CA ASP A 62 -7.13 1.27 14.83
C ASP A 62 -7.22 2.75 14.40
N SER A 63 -6.36 3.18 13.47
CA SER A 63 -6.36 4.54 12.94
C SER A 63 -7.61 4.82 12.11
N TYR A 64 -8.01 3.87 11.25
CA TYR A 64 -9.25 3.96 10.48
C TYR A 64 -10.47 4.13 11.39
N ASN A 65 -10.60 3.30 12.42
CA ASN A 65 -11.72 3.36 13.36
C ASN A 65 -11.80 4.72 14.06
N ARG A 66 -10.66 5.22 14.58
CA ARG A 66 -10.61 6.55 15.21
C ARG A 66 -11.00 7.69 14.26
N LEU A 67 -10.52 7.64 13.01
CA LEU A 67 -10.84 8.67 12.03
C LEU A 67 -12.29 8.61 11.57
N VAL A 68 -12.85 7.42 11.36
CA VAL A 68 -14.27 7.26 11.05
C VAL A 68 -15.13 7.82 12.17
N THR A 69 -14.86 7.48 13.43
CA THR A 69 -15.58 8.05 14.59
C THR A 69 -15.46 9.58 14.62
N TYR A 70 -14.26 10.12 14.43
CA TYR A 70 -14.03 11.57 14.41
C TYR A 70 -14.83 12.31 13.33
N HIS A 71 -14.97 11.72 12.14
CA HIS A 71 -15.78 12.28 11.06
C HIS A 71 -17.29 12.06 11.29
N GLN A 72 -17.68 10.95 11.91
CA GLN A 72 -19.07 10.65 12.27
C GLN A 72 -19.61 11.56 13.39
N ASP A 73 -18.83 11.86 14.43
CA ASP A 73 -19.24 12.79 15.49
C ASP A 73 -19.43 14.24 14.99
N ARG A 74 -18.93 14.54 13.78
CA ARG A 74 -19.14 15.82 13.08
C ARG A 74 -20.33 15.83 12.13
N SER A 75 -20.93 14.68 11.85
CA SER A 75 -22.09 14.53 10.98
C SER A 75 -23.21 13.79 11.73
N GLN A 76 -24.30 14.48 12.06
CA GLN A 76 -25.51 13.80 12.53
C GLN A 76 -25.91 12.66 11.57
N ASN A 77 -26.12 11.46 12.15
CA ASN A 77 -26.82 10.25 11.65
C ASN A 77 -26.06 9.09 10.97
N ASP A 78 -26.06 7.98 11.73
CA ASP A 78 -26.34 6.56 11.43
C ASP A 78 -25.67 5.86 10.23
N TYR A 79 -24.53 5.21 10.49
CA TYR A 79 -23.94 4.19 9.62
C TYR A 79 -23.34 3.01 10.40
N SER A 80 -24.11 2.46 11.33
CA SER A 80 -23.79 1.19 12.01
C SER A 80 -23.74 -0.04 11.07
N ARG A 81 -24.06 0.13 9.78
CA ARG A 81 -24.22 -0.95 8.79
C ARG A 81 -22.97 -1.40 8.04
N VAL A 82 -21.85 -0.68 8.14
CA VAL A 82 -20.63 -1.02 7.38
C VAL A 82 -19.83 -2.15 8.04
N TYR A 83 -20.06 -2.42 9.32
CA TYR A 83 -19.38 -3.49 10.08
C TYR A 83 -20.05 -4.87 9.96
N SER A 84 -21.22 -4.97 9.34
CA SER A 84 -21.92 -6.24 9.12
C SER A 84 -21.77 -6.79 7.70
N ASP A 85 -21.10 -6.07 6.81
CA ASP A 85 -20.96 -6.47 5.41
C ASP A 85 -19.72 -7.36 5.22
N SER A 86 -19.89 -8.64 5.55
CA SER A 86 -18.89 -9.68 5.30
C SER A 86 -18.52 -9.85 3.82
N SER A 87 -19.21 -9.18 2.89
CA SER A 87 -18.82 -9.12 1.47
C SER A 87 -17.51 -8.36 1.23
N PHE A 88 -17.02 -7.58 2.20
CA PHE A 88 -15.70 -6.94 2.11
C PHE A 88 -14.54 -7.95 2.17
N TYR A 89 -14.79 -9.13 2.74
CA TYR A 89 -13.84 -10.24 2.86
C TYR A 89 -14.10 -11.36 1.85
N GLU A 90 -15.02 -11.20 0.90
CA GLU A 90 -15.06 -12.04 -0.30
C GLU A 90 -13.88 -11.67 -1.20
N TYR A 91 -12.69 -12.07 -0.77
CA TYR A 91 -11.62 -12.39 -1.69
C TYR A 91 -12.10 -13.61 -2.47
N SER A 92 -12.62 -13.37 -3.68
CA SER A 92 -12.79 -14.43 -4.65
C SER A 92 -11.46 -15.17 -4.76
N GLN A 93 -11.52 -16.50 -4.71
CA GLN A 93 -10.42 -17.41 -5.03
C GLN A 93 -9.99 -17.31 -6.52
N GLU A 94 -10.00 -16.11 -7.08
CA GLU A 94 -9.62 -15.80 -8.46
C GLU A 94 -8.10 -15.64 -8.61
N SER A 95 -7.32 -15.93 -7.58
CA SER A 95 -5.88 -16.17 -7.71
C SER A 95 -5.56 -17.61 -8.13
N THR A 96 -6.33 -18.20 -9.05
CA THR A 96 -5.94 -19.46 -9.70
C THR A 96 -6.59 -19.61 -11.07
N ASN A 97 -6.29 -18.70 -12.00
CA ASN A 97 -6.39 -19.06 -13.42
C ASN A 97 -5.36 -18.30 -14.25
N TRP A 98 -4.09 -18.61 -13.99
CA TRP A 98 -2.97 -18.32 -14.89
C TRP A 98 -2.54 -19.64 -15.52
N GLN A 99 -3.37 -20.18 -16.42
CA GLN A 99 -2.99 -21.35 -17.22
C GLN A 99 -2.10 -20.92 -18.38
N ASN A 100 -1.00 -21.66 -18.51
CA ASN A 100 -0.09 -21.80 -19.65
C ASN A 100 1.02 -20.75 -19.74
N ASP A 101 2.14 -21.07 -19.10
CA ASP A 101 3.40 -21.29 -19.80
C ASP A 101 4.27 -22.28 -19.00
N GLU A 102 4.47 -23.46 -19.60
CA GLU A 102 5.43 -24.53 -19.27
C GLU A 102 5.59 -24.94 -17.79
N ALA A 103 4.91 -26.04 -17.44
CA ALA A 103 5.08 -26.74 -16.17
C ALA A 103 6.53 -27.22 -15.98
N GLN A 104 7.30 -26.45 -15.22
CA GLN A 104 8.55 -26.86 -14.56
C GLN A 104 8.21 -27.36 -13.15
N PRO A 105 8.97 -28.31 -12.57
CA PRO A 105 8.54 -29.16 -11.46
C PRO A 105 8.01 -28.34 -10.27
N THR A 106 6.86 -28.76 -9.75
CA THR A 106 6.13 -28.27 -8.56
C THR A 106 6.85 -27.16 -7.81
N GLN A 107 6.75 -25.92 -8.31
CA GLN A 107 7.29 -24.78 -7.59
C GLN A 107 6.46 -24.62 -6.32
N THR A 108 7.09 -24.82 -5.17
CA THR A 108 6.49 -24.59 -3.86
C THR A 108 6.57 -23.11 -3.53
N ILE A 109 5.53 -22.59 -2.88
CA ILE A 109 5.60 -21.28 -2.25
C ILE A 109 6.45 -21.43 -0.98
N GLU A 110 7.50 -20.63 -0.84
CA GLU A 110 8.40 -20.65 0.31
C GLU A 110 8.53 -19.25 0.91
N MET A 111 8.54 -19.16 2.23
CA MET A 111 8.83 -17.92 2.96
C MET A 111 10.33 -17.78 3.20
N VAL A 112 10.89 -16.61 2.90
CA VAL A 112 12.32 -16.34 3.07
C VAL A 112 12.57 -15.00 3.75
N ASP A 113 13.67 -14.89 4.51
CA ASP A 113 14.30 -13.64 4.99
C ASP A 113 15.72 -13.61 4.41
N GLN A 114 15.86 -13.10 3.20
CA GLN A 114 17.11 -13.06 2.43
C GLN A 114 17.77 -11.69 2.56
N LYS A 115 19.09 -11.69 2.73
CA LYS A 115 19.94 -10.49 2.82
C LYS A 115 21.13 -10.64 1.89
N TRP A 116 21.43 -9.59 1.13
CA TRP A 116 22.58 -9.55 0.23
C TRP A 116 23.67 -8.60 0.74
N PRO A 117 24.94 -8.80 0.32
CA PRO A 117 26.05 -7.94 0.76
C PRO A 117 25.93 -6.47 0.37
N ASP A 118 25.15 -6.14 -0.67
CA ASP A 118 24.89 -4.77 -1.12
C ASP A 118 23.91 -4.00 -0.22
N GLY A 119 23.36 -4.65 0.81
CA GLY A 119 22.37 -4.07 1.72
C GLY A 119 20.92 -4.37 1.31
N THR A 120 20.69 -5.00 0.17
CA THR A 120 19.37 -5.48 -0.23
C THR A 120 18.84 -6.49 0.79
N LYS A 121 17.54 -6.41 1.10
CA LYS A 121 16.85 -7.40 1.91
C LYS A 121 15.49 -7.74 1.30
N TYR A 122 15.10 -9.00 1.36
CA TYR A 122 13.77 -9.46 0.98
C TYR A 122 13.18 -10.34 2.09
N GLU A 123 11.97 -10.02 2.52
CA GLU A 123 11.20 -10.81 3.47
C GLU A 123 9.83 -11.10 2.87
N GLY A 124 9.57 -12.34 2.47
CA GLY A 124 8.30 -12.66 1.84
C GLY A 124 8.29 -13.99 1.12
N MET A 125 7.24 -14.16 0.32
CA MET A 125 6.95 -15.38 -0.43
C MET A 125 7.86 -15.48 -1.67
N THR A 126 8.24 -16.70 -2.01
CA THR A 126 8.96 -17.03 -3.24
C THR A 126 8.29 -18.22 -3.91
N LEU A 127 8.37 -18.31 -5.22
CA LEU A 127 7.88 -19.43 -6.01
C LEU A 127 9.01 -19.86 -6.95
N GLY A 128 9.53 -21.07 -6.77
CA GLY A 128 10.68 -21.56 -7.54
C GLY A 128 11.93 -20.67 -7.38
N GLY A 129 12.16 -20.16 -6.17
CA GLY A 129 13.30 -19.29 -5.85
C GLY A 129 13.19 -17.84 -6.36
N LYS A 130 12.08 -17.45 -6.99
CA LYS A 130 11.81 -16.06 -7.39
C LYS A 130 10.81 -15.41 -6.46
N PHE A 131 10.95 -14.11 -6.16
CA PHE A 131 9.95 -13.38 -5.37
C PHE A 131 8.57 -13.48 -6.02
N HIS A 132 7.56 -13.88 -5.26
CA HIS A 132 6.22 -14.13 -5.77
C HIS A 132 5.22 -14.01 -4.62
N GLY A 133 4.00 -13.50 -4.85
CA GLY A 133 3.06 -13.26 -3.76
C GLY A 133 3.41 -12.01 -2.97
N ARG A 134 3.16 -11.98 -1.66
CA ARG A 134 3.46 -10.80 -0.83
C ARG A 134 4.89 -10.82 -0.30
N GLY A 135 5.50 -9.65 -0.24
CA GLY A 135 6.81 -9.47 0.37
C GLY A 135 7.14 -8.02 0.69
N ILE A 136 8.21 -7.86 1.47
CA ILE A 136 8.86 -6.60 1.80
C ILE A 136 10.25 -6.64 1.21
N TYR A 137 10.57 -5.67 0.35
CA TYR A 137 11.87 -5.52 -0.26
C TYR A 137 12.50 -4.21 0.18
N THR A 138 13.65 -4.29 0.82
CA THR A 138 14.47 -3.14 1.21
C THR A 138 15.59 -2.99 0.20
N TYR A 139 15.66 -1.84 -0.44
CA TYR A 139 16.69 -1.46 -1.40
C TYR A 139 18.00 -1.09 -0.68
N PRO A 140 19.16 -1.19 -1.36
CA PRO A 140 20.46 -0.77 -0.81
C PRO A 140 20.51 0.65 -0.26
N ASN A 141 19.75 1.57 -0.87
CA ASN A 141 19.66 2.96 -0.44
C ASN A 141 18.80 3.15 0.82
N GLY A 142 18.10 2.11 1.27
CA GLY A 142 17.20 2.11 2.42
C GLY A 142 15.72 2.32 2.06
N ASP A 143 15.37 2.54 0.79
CA ASP A 143 13.97 2.59 0.38
C ASP A 143 13.32 1.23 0.62
N VAL A 144 12.01 1.23 0.90
CA VAL A 144 11.27 0.00 1.21
C VAL A 144 10.05 -0.10 0.33
N TYR A 145 9.89 -1.24 -0.33
CA TYR A 145 8.65 -1.64 -0.97
C TYR A 145 7.96 -2.73 -0.16
N ALA A 146 6.65 -2.63 0.02
CA ALA A 146 5.81 -3.69 0.55
C ALA A 146 4.61 -3.91 -0.38
N GLY A 147 4.41 -5.14 -0.86
CA GLY A 147 3.32 -5.41 -1.79
C GLY A 147 3.46 -6.72 -2.52
N GLU A 148 2.81 -6.81 -3.67
CA GLU A 148 2.81 -8.00 -4.52
C GLU A 148 4.05 -8.10 -5.42
N PHE A 149 4.46 -9.34 -5.64
CA PHE A 149 5.51 -9.76 -6.55
C PHE A 149 4.99 -10.87 -7.48
N ARG A 150 5.46 -10.87 -8.72
CA ARG A 150 5.24 -11.94 -9.69
C ARG A 150 6.55 -12.28 -10.38
N PHE A 151 7.10 -13.45 -10.07
CA PHE A 151 8.32 -13.99 -10.67
C PHE A 151 9.52 -13.02 -10.65
N GLY A 152 9.73 -12.37 -9.51
CA GLY A 152 10.83 -11.44 -9.26
C GLY A 152 10.51 -9.98 -9.59
N LYS A 153 9.33 -9.67 -10.13
CA LYS A 153 8.91 -8.30 -10.46
C LYS A 153 7.84 -7.83 -9.49
N ILE A 154 7.92 -6.56 -9.10
CA ILE A 154 6.85 -5.86 -8.41
C ILE A 154 5.65 -5.70 -9.37
N GLN A 155 4.47 -6.15 -8.93
CA GLN A 155 3.23 -6.19 -9.71
C GLN A 155 2.03 -6.06 -8.76
N GLY A 156 0.87 -5.57 -9.19
CA GLY A 156 -0.35 -5.54 -8.37
C GLY A 156 -0.48 -4.28 -7.52
N GLU A 157 -0.81 -4.41 -6.23
CA GLU A 157 -0.88 -3.28 -5.29
C GLU A 157 0.34 -3.27 -4.35
N GLY A 158 0.87 -2.07 -4.09
CA GLY A 158 2.01 -1.93 -3.20
C GLY A 158 2.18 -0.54 -2.59
N GLN A 159 3.10 -0.49 -1.63
CA GLN A 159 3.50 0.71 -0.91
C GLN A 159 5.01 0.89 -1.06
N PHE A 160 5.44 2.08 -1.49
CA PHE A 160 6.83 2.51 -1.35
C PHE A 160 6.97 3.49 -0.18
N SER A 161 8.01 3.31 0.61
CA SER A 161 8.48 4.25 1.62
C SER A 161 9.90 4.64 1.26
N PHE A 162 10.07 5.88 0.82
CA PHE A 162 11.36 6.39 0.37
C PHE A 162 12.12 7.00 1.55
N THR A 163 13.44 6.87 1.50
CA THR A 163 14.38 7.42 2.49
C THR A 163 14.36 8.94 2.57
N ASN A 164 13.97 9.61 1.49
CA ASN A 164 13.72 11.06 1.48
C ASN A 164 12.44 11.44 2.25
N GLY A 165 11.65 10.48 2.71
CA GLY A 165 10.40 10.64 3.46
C GLY A 165 9.13 10.59 2.60
N ASP A 166 9.24 10.55 1.27
CA ASP A 166 8.11 10.40 0.37
C ASP A 166 7.48 9.02 0.55
N LYS A 167 6.18 8.90 0.26
CA LYS A 167 5.46 7.64 0.34
C LYS A 167 4.50 7.50 -0.83
N TYR A 168 4.47 6.31 -1.42
CA TYR A 168 3.51 5.93 -2.45
C TYR A 168 2.64 4.79 -1.94
N ILE A 169 1.34 4.84 -2.26
CA ILE A 169 0.43 3.69 -2.22
C ILE A 169 -0.38 3.61 -3.51
N GLY A 170 -0.51 2.42 -4.06
CA GLY A 170 -1.37 2.18 -5.20
C GLY A 170 -0.88 1.06 -6.09
N SER A 171 -1.38 1.05 -7.32
CA SER A 171 -1.06 0.02 -8.29
C SER A 171 0.40 0.14 -8.75
N VAL A 172 1.00 -1.00 -9.07
CA VAL A 172 2.39 -1.11 -9.52
C VAL A 172 2.47 -2.17 -10.62
N SER A 173 3.36 -1.96 -11.59
CA SER A 173 3.58 -2.92 -12.65
C SER A 173 5.01 -2.83 -13.17
N GLU A 174 5.61 -4.00 -13.44
CA GLU A 174 6.95 -4.13 -14.02
C GLU A 174 8.00 -3.28 -13.28
N ASN A 175 7.98 -3.31 -11.94
CA ASN A 175 8.87 -2.54 -11.06
C ASN A 175 8.67 -1.02 -11.07
N THR A 176 7.52 -0.53 -11.55
CA THR A 176 7.20 0.89 -11.57
C THR A 176 5.85 1.20 -10.95
N MET A 177 5.68 2.41 -10.41
CA MET A 177 4.37 2.97 -10.09
C MET A 177 3.57 3.10 -11.39
N HIS A 178 2.38 2.53 -11.41
CA HIS A 178 1.55 2.43 -12.60
C HIS A 178 0.06 2.42 -12.23
N GLY A 179 -0.83 2.90 -13.08
CA GLY A 179 -2.26 2.89 -12.78
C GLY A 179 -2.62 3.88 -11.67
N LYS A 180 -3.65 3.60 -10.87
CA LYS A 180 -4.09 4.54 -9.83
C LYS A 180 -3.18 4.49 -8.61
N GLY A 181 -2.81 5.65 -8.10
CA GLY A 181 -2.03 5.74 -6.87
C GLY A 181 -2.09 7.10 -6.19
N LYS A 182 -1.47 7.16 -5.02
CA LYS A 182 -1.27 8.36 -4.23
C LYS A 182 0.19 8.46 -3.82
N MET A 183 0.79 9.61 -4.10
CA MET A 183 2.12 9.98 -3.62
C MET A 183 1.99 11.08 -2.57
N LYS A 184 2.54 10.89 -1.38
CA LYS A 184 2.68 11.91 -0.34
C LYS A 184 4.14 12.36 -0.31
N PHE A 185 4.38 13.66 -0.41
CA PHE A 185 5.74 14.19 -0.39
C PHE A 185 6.17 14.55 1.03
N ALA A 186 7.41 14.26 1.38
CA ALA A 186 8.02 14.58 2.67
C ALA A 186 8.00 16.08 2.96
N LYS A 187 8.17 16.88 1.90
CA LYS A 187 8.15 18.36 1.95
C LYS A 187 6.73 18.95 2.06
N GLY A 188 5.72 18.10 2.13
CA GLY A 188 4.31 18.50 2.13
C GLY A 188 3.69 18.41 0.75
N GLY A 189 2.36 18.34 0.74
CA GLY A 189 1.59 18.08 -0.47
C GLY A 189 1.48 16.60 -0.83
N HIS A 190 0.68 16.33 -1.85
CA HIS A 190 0.42 15.00 -2.36
C HIS A 190 -0.06 15.05 -3.81
N TYR A 191 0.12 13.94 -4.52
CA TYR A 191 -0.54 13.67 -5.80
C TYR A 191 -1.50 12.48 -5.65
N VAL A 192 -2.71 12.58 -6.21
CA VAL A 192 -3.65 11.46 -6.38
C VAL A 192 -4.08 11.42 -7.83
N GLY A 193 -3.85 10.31 -8.51
CA GLY A 193 -4.17 10.22 -9.94
C GLY A 193 -3.63 8.95 -10.57
N ASN A 194 -3.51 8.95 -11.90
CA ASN A 194 -2.81 7.87 -12.56
C ASN A 194 -1.30 8.09 -12.58
N PHE A 195 -0.59 6.97 -12.69
CA PHE A 195 0.84 6.87 -12.86
C PHE A 195 1.12 6.02 -14.09
N SER A 196 2.22 6.33 -14.77
CA SER A 196 2.79 5.48 -15.81
C SER A 196 4.31 5.58 -15.71
N ASN A 197 4.98 4.43 -15.56
CA ASN A 197 6.45 4.33 -15.49
C ASN A 197 7.06 5.32 -14.47
N ASN A 198 6.52 5.33 -13.24
CA ASN A 198 6.93 6.22 -12.14
C ASN A 198 6.58 7.70 -12.29
N GLN A 199 5.84 8.11 -13.33
CA GLN A 199 5.48 9.50 -13.60
C GLN A 199 3.99 9.73 -13.42
N PHE A 200 3.58 10.94 -13.01
CA PHE A 200 2.17 11.34 -13.04
C PHE A 200 1.66 11.31 -14.48
N HIS A 201 0.47 10.75 -14.67
CA HIS A 201 -0.10 10.54 -15.98
C HIS A 201 -1.64 10.55 -15.93
N GLY A 202 -2.28 10.84 -17.06
CA GLY A 202 -3.73 10.89 -17.17
C GLY A 202 -4.36 11.88 -16.19
N GLU A 203 -5.60 11.62 -15.79
CA GLU A 203 -6.28 12.40 -14.75
C GLU A 203 -5.60 12.30 -13.38
N GLY A 204 -5.35 13.47 -12.76
CA GLY A 204 -4.77 13.55 -11.43
C GLY A 204 -4.87 14.93 -10.78
N LEU A 205 -4.72 14.95 -9.45
CA LEU A 205 -4.68 16.14 -8.62
C LEU A 205 -3.36 16.18 -7.86
N LEU A 206 -2.55 17.19 -8.14
CA LEU A 206 -1.40 17.58 -7.32
C LEU A 206 -1.83 18.72 -6.39
N ALA A 207 -1.78 18.50 -5.09
CA ALA A 207 -1.95 19.54 -4.09
C ALA A 207 -0.62 19.77 -3.36
N THR A 208 -0.11 20.98 -3.44
CA THR A 208 1.03 21.48 -2.67
C THR A 208 0.56 22.61 -1.76
N PRO A 209 1.36 23.03 -0.76
CA PRO A 209 1.01 24.22 0.03
C PRO A 209 0.77 25.48 -0.83
N GLU A 210 1.43 25.58 -1.98
CA GLU A 210 1.40 26.76 -2.85
C GLU A 210 0.37 26.68 -3.98
N LYS A 211 0.08 25.48 -4.48
CA LYS A 211 -0.71 25.27 -5.69
C LYS A 211 -1.49 23.96 -5.68
N ILE A 212 -2.71 24.02 -6.20
CA ILE A 212 -3.49 22.84 -6.61
C ILE A 212 -3.55 22.82 -8.14
N CYS A 213 -3.13 21.70 -8.74
CA CYS A 213 -3.27 21.41 -10.16
C CYS A 213 -4.16 20.17 -10.30
N GLN A 214 -5.33 20.31 -10.92
CA GLN A 214 -6.23 19.19 -11.18
C GLN A 214 -6.56 19.15 -12.67
N GLY A 215 -6.38 17.99 -13.29
CA GLY A 215 -6.62 17.80 -14.72
C GLY A 215 -5.71 16.70 -15.27
N ASN A 216 -5.40 16.80 -16.56
CA ASN A 216 -4.63 15.78 -17.25
C ASN A 216 -3.10 15.99 -17.12
N TRP A 217 -2.36 14.88 -17.04
CA TRP A 217 -0.91 14.84 -16.91
C TRP A 217 -0.30 13.96 -18.01
N ASP A 218 0.82 14.38 -18.59
CA ASP A 218 1.63 13.54 -19.47
C ASP A 218 3.10 13.55 -19.05
N ARG A 219 3.65 12.37 -18.76
CA ARG A 219 5.04 12.17 -18.32
C ARG A 219 5.47 13.11 -17.19
N GLY A 220 4.59 13.34 -16.21
CA GLY A 220 4.83 14.21 -15.06
C GLY A 220 4.55 15.70 -15.31
N ILE A 221 4.16 16.08 -16.53
CA ILE A 221 3.84 17.47 -16.91
C ILE A 221 2.33 17.66 -16.85
N PHE A 222 1.88 18.73 -16.19
CA PHE A 222 0.47 19.11 -16.13
C PHE A 222 0.06 19.78 -17.45
N MET A 223 -1.06 19.34 -18.04
CA MET A 223 -1.47 19.71 -19.40
C MET A 223 -2.70 20.65 -19.46
N ASP A 224 -3.33 20.94 -18.32
CA ASP A 224 -4.68 21.54 -18.15
C ASP A 224 -5.82 20.70 -18.79
#